data_AF-A0A947WCU3-F1
#
_entry.id   AF-A0A947WCU3-F1
#
_cell.length_a   1.000
_cell.length_b   1.000
_cell.length_c   1.000
_cell.angle_alpha   90.00
_cell.angle_beta   90.00
_cell.angle_gamma   90.00
#
_symmetry.space_group_name_H-M   'P 1'
#
loop_
_entity.id
_entity.type
_entity.pdbx_description
1 polymer ?
#
loop_
_entity_poly.entity_id
_entity_poly.type
_entity_poly.pdbx_seq_one_letter_code
_entity_poly.pdbx_strand_id
1 'polypeptide(L)'
;RLAWRGKGPLVKDFEERAAIADALGVCKNTYNNMEVLDWDETAELLTAATGDPWTGESVRLAGERIVNLERMINARFGIDRRHDTLPNRFLEEPAGPDNSPSAGSVVELEPMLDEYYAARGWDLQTGLPTASKLKELGIGD
;
A
#
# COMPACT_ATOMS: atom_id res chain seq x y z
N ARG A 1 -17.68 1.93 9.14
CA ARG A 1 -16.41 2.68 9.27
C ARG A 1 -15.31 1.89 9.97
N LEU A 2 -15.56 1.31 11.15
CA LEU A 2 -14.51 0.66 11.95
C LEU A 2 -14.10 -0.73 11.43
N ALA A 3 -15.03 -1.48 10.85
CA ALA A 3 -14.76 -2.79 10.25
C ALA A 3 -13.53 -2.77 9.34
N TRP A 4 -12.67 -3.79 9.46
CA TRP A 4 -11.41 -3.88 8.71
C TRP A 4 -11.58 -4.39 7.28
N ARG A 5 -12.62 -5.20 7.02
CA ARG A 5 -12.82 -5.90 5.75
C ARG A 5 -12.84 -4.95 4.55
N GLY A 6 -12.13 -5.31 3.49
CA GLY A 6 -11.98 -4.57 2.25
C GLY A 6 -10.96 -3.42 2.33
N LYS A 7 -10.34 -3.17 3.49
CA LYS A 7 -9.38 -2.07 3.63
C LYS A 7 -7.97 -2.47 3.20
N GLY A 8 -7.58 -3.75 3.31
CA GLY A 8 -6.28 -4.22 2.82
C GLY A 8 -6.03 -3.86 1.35
N PRO A 9 -6.93 -4.24 0.41
CA PRO A 9 -6.81 -3.87 -0.99
C PRO A 9 -6.88 -2.35 -1.23
N LEU A 10 -7.69 -1.63 -0.44
CA LEU A 10 -7.77 -0.17 -0.53
C LEU A 10 -6.43 0.48 -0.17
N VAL A 11 -5.81 0.08 0.94
CA VAL A 11 -4.51 0.60 1.36
C VAL A 11 -3.43 0.27 0.33
N LYS A 12 -3.44 -0.93 -0.24
CA LYS A 12 -2.55 -1.30 -1.36
C LYS A 12 -2.66 -0.29 -2.52
N ASP A 13 -3.87 -0.01 -3.01
CA ASP A 13 -4.08 0.91 -4.13
C ASP A 13 -3.56 2.32 -3.82
N PHE A 14 -3.85 2.85 -2.63
CA PHE A 14 -3.40 4.18 -2.24
C PHE A 14 -1.90 4.28 -1.98
N GLU A 15 -1.25 3.22 -1.50
CA GLU A 15 0.21 3.18 -1.39
C GLU A 15 0.88 3.15 -2.77
N GLU A 16 0.32 2.43 -3.74
CA GLU A 16 0.81 2.42 -5.13
C GLU A 16 0.64 3.80 -5.78
N ARG A 17 -0.49 4.48 -5.52
CA ARG A 17 -0.72 5.87 -5.95
C ARG A 17 0.29 6.83 -5.33
N ALA A 18 0.56 6.67 -4.04
CA ALA A 18 1.54 7.48 -3.33
C ALA A 18 2.96 7.29 -3.88
N ALA A 19 3.34 6.03 -4.18
CA ALA A 19 4.62 5.70 -4.77
C ALA A 19 4.81 6.37 -6.15
N ILE A 20 3.75 6.38 -6.99
CA ILE A 20 3.77 7.11 -8.26
C ILE A 20 3.86 8.62 -8.04
N ALA A 21 3.09 9.20 -7.12
CA ALA A 21 3.17 10.62 -6.83
C ALA A 21 4.59 11.05 -6.40
N ASP A 22 5.23 10.25 -5.54
CA ASP A 22 6.60 10.49 -5.08
C ASP A 22 7.63 10.32 -6.21
N ALA A 23 7.48 9.30 -7.06
CA ALA A 23 8.38 9.06 -8.19
C ALA A 23 8.31 10.17 -9.26
N LEU A 24 7.11 10.73 -9.48
CA LEU A 24 6.90 11.83 -10.42
C LEU A 24 7.22 13.21 -9.82
N GLY A 25 7.44 13.30 -8.51
CA GLY A 25 7.66 14.57 -7.82
C GLY A 25 6.42 15.47 -7.78
N VAL A 26 5.23 14.90 -7.89
CA VAL A 26 3.94 15.61 -7.92
C VAL A 26 3.28 15.58 -6.54
N CYS A 27 2.37 16.52 -6.29
CA CYS A 27 1.74 16.64 -4.99
C CYS A 27 0.79 15.47 -4.71
N LYS A 28 0.96 14.75 -3.59
CA LYS A 28 0.03 13.68 -3.15
C LYS A 28 -1.44 14.11 -3.12
N ASN A 29 -1.74 15.41 -3.02
CA ASN A 29 -3.11 15.89 -3.04
C ASN A 29 -3.83 15.55 -4.36
N THR A 30 -3.11 15.47 -5.49
CA THR A 30 -3.69 15.10 -6.80
C THR A 30 -3.95 13.61 -6.94
N TYR A 31 -3.25 12.75 -6.19
CA TYR A 31 -3.39 11.28 -6.28
C TYR A 31 -4.18 10.66 -5.14
N ASN A 32 -3.90 11.05 -3.89
CA ASN A 32 -4.36 10.35 -2.69
C ASN A 32 -5.53 11.05 -1.98
N ASN A 33 -5.67 12.36 -2.10
CA ASN A 33 -6.72 13.10 -1.36
C ASN A 33 -7.88 13.50 -2.25
N MET A 34 -7.59 14.07 -3.42
CA MET A 34 -8.61 14.51 -4.36
C MET A 34 -8.78 13.57 -5.55
N GLU A 35 -7.86 12.61 -5.74
CA GLU A 35 -7.89 11.63 -6.83
C GLU A 35 -8.15 12.27 -8.21
N VAL A 36 -7.54 13.43 -8.43
CA VAL A 36 -7.67 14.22 -9.68
C VAL A 36 -6.98 13.52 -10.84
N LEU A 37 -5.94 12.74 -10.56
CA LEU A 37 -5.23 11.95 -11.56
C LEU A 37 -5.50 10.47 -11.33
N ASP A 38 -6.05 9.82 -12.34
CA ASP A 38 -6.08 8.37 -12.43
C ASP A 38 -4.85 7.80 -13.16
N TRP A 39 -4.83 6.48 -13.33
CA TRP A 39 -3.71 5.80 -13.97
C TRP A 39 -3.56 6.14 -15.46
N ASP A 40 -4.67 6.28 -16.18
CA ASP A 40 -4.67 6.54 -17.62
C ASP A 40 -4.27 7.99 -17.91
N GLU A 41 -4.82 8.95 -17.16
CA GLU A 41 -4.41 10.37 -17.23
C GLU A 41 -2.92 10.54 -16.88
N THR A 42 -2.44 9.78 -15.89
CA THR A 42 -1.00 9.76 -15.55
C THR A 42 -0.17 9.24 -16.72
N ALA A 43 -0.62 8.19 -17.39
CA ALA A 43 0.08 7.62 -18.53
C ALA A 43 0.13 8.58 -19.73
N GLU A 44 -0.96 9.31 -19.99
CA GLU A 44 -1.00 10.36 -21.01
C GLU A 44 0.03 11.46 -20.72
N LEU A 45 0.07 11.95 -19.47
CA LEU A 45 1.04 12.96 -19.05
C LEU A 45 2.48 12.47 -19.15
N LEU A 46 2.75 11.24 -18.72
CA LEU A 46 4.08 10.63 -18.84
C LEU A 46 4.51 10.47 -20.29
N THR A 47 3.61 10.02 -21.15
CA THR A 47 3.88 9.88 -22.59
C THR A 47 4.19 11.24 -23.22
N ALA A 48 3.41 12.27 -22.88
CA ALA A 48 3.63 13.62 -23.36
C ALA A 48 4.96 14.23 -22.85
N ALA A 49 5.34 13.96 -21.61
CA ALA A 49 6.54 14.52 -20.99
C ALA A 49 7.84 13.83 -21.41
N THR A 50 7.81 12.49 -21.59
CA THR A 50 9.00 11.68 -21.85
C THR A 50 9.18 11.31 -23.32
N GLY A 51 8.09 11.26 -24.09
CA GLY A 51 8.06 10.74 -25.46
C GLY A 51 7.98 9.21 -25.53
N ASP A 52 8.08 8.49 -24.41
CA ASP A 52 7.95 7.04 -24.34
C ASP A 52 6.47 6.64 -24.18
N PRO A 53 6.00 5.52 -24.79
CA PRO A 53 4.62 5.09 -24.65
C PRO A 53 4.35 4.51 -23.25
N TRP A 54 3.40 5.09 -22.53
CA TRP A 54 2.86 4.57 -21.25
C TRP A 54 1.39 4.16 -21.38
N THR A 55 0.95 3.25 -20.52
CA THR A 55 -0.46 2.89 -20.32
C THR A 55 -0.81 2.97 -18.85
N GLY A 56 -2.08 3.13 -18.48
CA GLY A 56 -2.45 3.18 -17.06
C GLY A 56 -2.02 1.92 -16.30
N GLU A 57 -2.09 0.75 -16.95
CA GLU A 57 -1.60 -0.49 -16.37
C GLU A 57 -0.07 -0.47 -16.15
N SER A 58 0.72 0.09 -17.07
CA SER A 58 2.17 0.17 -16.87
C SER A 58 2.55 1.14 -15.73
N VAL A 59 1.78 2.21 -15.54
CA VAL A 59 1.89 3.13 -14.41
C VAL A 59 1.54 2.41 -13.10
N ARG A 60 0.39 1.74 -13.04
CA ARG A 60 -0.04 0.97 -11.86
C ARG A 60 0.99 -0.07 -11.45
N LEU A 61 1.51 -0.84 -12.42
CA LEU A 61 2.56 -1.83 -12.19
C LEU A 61 3.88 -1.20 -11.73
N ALA A 62 4.21 0.02 -12.18
CA ALA A 62 5.39 0.73 -11.68
C ALA A 62 5.24 1.09 -10.20
N GLY A 63 4.05 1.53 -9.75
CA GLY A 63 3.75 1.76 -8.34
C GLY A 63 3.89 0.48 -7.52
N GLU A 64 3.30 -0.63 -7.98
CA GLU A 64 3.38 -1.94 -7.32
C GLU A 64 4.84 -2.42 -7.20
N ARG A 65 5.67 -2.23 -8.23
CA ARG A 65 7.11 -2.53 -8.19
C ARG A 65 7.85 -1.73 -7.12
N ILE A 66 7.62 -0.42 -7.04
CA ILE A 66 8.30 0.47 -6.09
C ILE A 66 8.04 -0.02 -4.66
N VAL A 67 6.78 -0.22 -4.29
CA VAL A 67 6.44 -0.62 -2.92
C VAL A 67 7.01 -2.00 -2.57
N ASN A 68 7.01 -2.95 -3.50
CA ASN A 68 7.62 -4.26 -3.28
C ASN A 68 9.15 -4.17 -3.14
N LEU A 69 9.80 -3.32 -3.93
CA LEU A 69 11.24 -3.10 -3.83
C LEU A 69 11.62 -2.48 -2.48
N GLU A 70 10.87 -1.47 -2.02
CA GLU A 70 11.05 -0.86 -0.70
C GLU A 70 10.87 -1.90 0.42
N ARG A 71 9.85 -2.75 0.33
CA ARG A 71 9.64 -3.85 1.28
C ARG A 71 10.83 -4.81 1.30
N MET A 72 11.37 -5.17 0.13
CA MET A 72 12.55 -6.04 0.03
C MET A 72 13.80 -5.39 0.61
N ILE A 73 13.98 -4.08 0.43
CA ILE A 73 15.08 -3.33 1.06
C ILE A 73 14.93 -3.37 2.58
N ASN A 74 13.75 -3.08 3.11
CA ASN A 74 13.48 -3.17 4.55
C ASN A 74 13.73 -4.59 5.10
N ALA A 75 13.35 -5.63 4.34
CA ALA A 75 13.61 -7.02 4.69
C ALA A 75 15.10 -7.34 4.79
N ARG A 76 15.94 -6.75 3.92
CA ARG A 76 17.41 -6.87 4.01
C ARG A 76 17.97 -6.28 5.30
N PHE A 77 17.27 -5.33 5.92
CA PHE A 77 17.60 -4.77 7.23
C PHE A 77 16.89 -5.45 8.41
N GLY A 78 16.21 -6.59 8.16
CA GLY A 78 15.58 -7.41 9.20
C GLY A 78 14.14 -7.06 9.53
N ILE A 79 13.50 -6.15 8.77
CA ILE A 79 12.08 -5.83 8.93
C ILE A 79 11.23 -6.96 8.33
N ASP A 80 10.23 -7.38 9.09
CA ASP A 80 9.27 -8.44 8.74
C ASP A 80 7.95 -8.19 9.45
N ARG A 81 6.99 -9.13 9.33
CA ARG A 81 5.67 -9.05 9.95
C ARG A 81 5.67 -8.63 11.43
N ARG A 82 6.69 -8.98 12.22
CA ARG A 82 6.76 -8.64 13.65
C ARG A 82 6.86 -7.14 13.91
N HIS A 83 7.33 -6.40 12.90
CA HIS A 83 7.53 -4.96 12.95
C HIS A 83 6.29 -4.19 12.45
N ASP A 84 5.37 -4.85 11.74
CA ASP A 84 4.14 -4.26 11.22
C ASP A 84 3.08 -4.20 12.33
N THR A 85 3.37 -3.43 13.38
CA THR A 85 2.53 -3.31 14.57
C THR A 85 2.19 -1.87 14.93
N LEU A 86 1.29 -1.71 15.91
CA LEU A 86 0.88 -0.43 16.45
C LEU A 86 1.26 -0.35 17.93
N PRO A 87 1.41 0.86 18.51
CA PRO A 87 1.51 1.00 19.96
C PRO A 87 0.35 0.30 20.69
N ASN A 88 0.64 -0.36 21.82
CA ASN A 88 -0.33 -1.17 22.58
C ASN A 88 -1.65 -0.44 22.87
N ARG A 89 -1.62 0.88 23.05
CA ARG A 89 -2.83 1.70 23.22
C ARG A 89 -3.88 1.43 22.14
N PHE A 90 -3.49 1.27 20.89
CA PHE A 90 -4.45 1.04 19.80
C PHE A 90 -4.96 -0.40 19.74
N LEU A 91 -4.21 -1.34 20.32
CA LEU A 91 -4.49 -2.78 20.27
C LEU A 91 -5.26 -3.26 21.51
N GLU A 92 -5.04 -2.62 22.66
CA GLU A 92 -5.49 -3.09 23.97
C GLU A 92 -6.41 -2.10 24.69
N GLU A 93 -6.22 -0.78 24.51
CA GLU A 93 -7.02 0.24 25.20
C GLU A 93 -8.23 0.62 24.34
N PRO A 94 -9.48 0.39 24.80
CA PRO A 94 -10.66 0.79 24.03
C PRO A 94 -10.73 2.29 23.82
N ALA A 95 -11.04 2.71 22.59
CA ALA A 95 -11.21 4.12 22.26
C ALA A 95 -12.37 4.72 23.07
N GLY A 96 -12.23 5.97 23.52
CA GLY A 96 -13.26 6.71 24.26
C GLY A 96 -13.62 8.04 23.60
N PRO A 97 -14.35 8.93 24.29
CA PRO A 97 -15.32 8.65 25.37
C PRO A 97 -16.57 7.89 24.86
N ASP A 98 -17.43 7.38 25.76
CA ASP A 98 -18.58 6.51 25.43
C ASP A 98 -19.58 7.09 24.41
N ASN A 99 -19.62 8.42 24.27
CA ASN A 99 -20.44 9.12 23.29
C ASN A 99 -19.77 9.28 21.91
N SER A 100 -18.57 8.73 21.71
CA SER A 100 -17.84 8.75 20.43
C SER A 100 -18.34 7.64 19.49
N PRO A 101 -18.41 7.87 18.17
CA PRO A 101 -18.69 6.82 17.18
C PRO A 101 -17.70 5.66 17.18
N SER A 102 -16.54 5.81 17.84
CA SER A 102 -15.51 4.77 17.98
C SER A 102 -15.40 4.22 19.40
N ALA A 103 -16.31 4.60 20.30
CA ALA A 103 -16.29 4.16 21.69
C ALA A 103 -16.23 2.64 21.81
N GLY A 104 -15.36 2.15 22.70
CA GLY A 104 -15.18 0.72 22.97
C GLY A 104 -14.41 -0.07 21.92
N SER A 105 -14.01 0.54 20.79
CA SER A 105 -13.28 -0.15 19.73
C SER A 105 -11.78 -0.20 19.98
N VAL A 106 -11.16 -1.29 19.56
CA VAL A 106 -9.70 -1.47 19.40
C VAL A 106 -9.40 -1.83 17.95
N VAL A 107 -8.14 -1.70 17.53
CA VAL A 107 -7.73 -2.08 16.17
C VAL A 107 -7.58 -3.59 16.07
N GLU A 108 -8.36 -4.21 15.18
CA GLU A 108 -8.24 -5.63 14.83
C GLU A 108 -7.05 -5.84 13.85
N LEU A 109 -5.83 -5.71 14.35
CA LEU A 109 -4.63 -5.61 13.51
C LEU A 109 -4.32 -6.89 12.73
N GLU A 110 -4.34 -8.07 13.36
CA GLU A 110 -4.00 -9.34 12.69
C GLU A 110 -4.80 -9.61 11.41
N PRO A 111 -6.14 -9.54 11.42
CA PRO A 111 -6.91 -9.74 10.20
C PRO A 111 -6.71 -8.59 9.18
N MET A 112 -6.40 -7.38 9.62
CA MET A 112 -6.03 -6.28 8.72
C MET A 112 -4.73 -6.58 7.97
N LEU A 113 -3.70 -7.07 8.68
CA LEU A 113 -2.42 -7.45 8.08
C LEU A 113 -2.60 -8.62 7.10
N ASP A 114 -3.37 -9.64 7.48
CA ASP A 114 -3.61 -10.80 6.61
C ASP A 114 -4.30 -10.41 5.31
N GLU A 115 -5.33 -9.55 5.38
CA GLU A 115 -6.03 -9.06 4.19
C GLU A 115 -5.11 -8.23 3.29
N TYR A 116 -4.27 -7.38 3.89
CA TYR A 116 -3.30 -6.55 3.18
C TYR A 116 -2.21 -7.39 2.51
N TYR A 117 -1.61 -8.36 3.21
CA TYR A 117 -0.59 -9.25 2.64
C TYR A 117 -1.16 -10.14 1.53
N ALA A 118 -2.38 -10.67 1.71
CA ALA A 118 -3.07 -11.39 0.66
C ALA A 118 -3.28 -10.52 -0.58
N ALA A 119 -3.74 -9.27 -0.41
CA ALA A 119 -3.93 -8.33 -1.51
C ALA A 119 -2.62 -8.00 -2.26
N ARG A 120 -1.48 -8.00 -1.57
CA ARG A 120 -0.16 -7.77 -2.16
C ARG A 120 0.50 -9.00 -2.77
N GLY A 121 -0.03 -10.20 -2.54
CA GLY A 121 0.65 -11.45 -2.90
C GLY A 121 1.91 -11.69 -2.07
N TRP A 122 1.87 -11.26 -0.80
CA TRP A 122 2.92 -11.48 0.19
C TRP A 122 2.63 -12.73 1.02
N ASP A 123 3.67 -13.32 1.59
CA ASP A 123 3.55 -14.44 2.50
C ASP A 123 2.95 -13.98 3.83
N LEU A 124 1.89 -14.65 4.29
CA LEU A 124 1.15 -14.23 5.48
C LEU A 124 1.96 -14.36 6.76
N GLN A 125 2.93 -15.26 6.83
CA GLN A 125 3.69 -15.50 8.07
C GLN A 125 4.84 -14.50 8.22
N THR A 126 5.56 -14.22 7.13
CA THR A 126 6.72 -13.34 7.10
C THR A 126 6.37 -11.90 6.78
N GLY A 127 5.23 -11.66 6.11
CA GLY A 127 4.85 -10.34 5.59
C GLY A 127 5.75 -9.87 4.46
N LEU A 128 6.39 -10.80 3.73
CA LEU A 128 7.35 -10.48 2.66
C LEU A 128 6.78 -10.86 1.28
N PRO A 129 7.15 -10.15 0.21
CA PRO A 129 6.79 -10.53 -1.15
C PRO A 129 7.16 -11.98 -1.46
N THR A 130 6.24 -12.74 -2.06
CA THR A 130 6.54 -14.11 -2.51
C THR A 130 7.47 -14.09 -3.72
N ALA A 131 8.24 -15.16 -3.92
CA ALA A 131 9.10 -15.29 -5.11
C ALA A 131 8.28 -15.19 -6.42
N SER A 132 7.05 -15.70 -6.43
CA SER A 132 6.15 -15.58 -7.58
C SER A 132 5.78 -14.12 -7.86
N LYS A 133 5.43 -13.35 -6.82
CA LYS A 133 5.10 -11.92 -6.94
C LYS A 133 6.31 -11.11 -7.42
N LEU A 134 7.51 -11.37 -6.90
CA LEU A 134 8.73 -10.70 -7.35
C LEU A 134 9.05 -10.98 -8.82
N LYS A 135 8.87 -12.24 -9.26
CA LYS A 135 9.04 -12.62 -10.67
C LYS A 135 8.00 -11.97 -11.58
N GLU A 136 6.73 -11.94 -11.16
CA GLU A 136 5.65 -11.25 -11.87
C GLU A 136 5.96 -9.76 -12.09
N LEU A 137 6.54 -9.11 -11.09
CA LEU A 137 6.91 -7.70 -11.11
C LEU A 137 8.24 -7.40 -11.83
N GLY A 138 9.01 -8.43 -12.20
CA GLY A 138 10.32 -8.28 -12.86
C GLY A 138 11.44 -7.80 -11.92
N ILE A 139 11.33 -8.09 -10.63
CA ILE A 139 12.29 -7.68 -9.57
C ILE A 139 12.73 -8.87 -8.70
N GLY A 140 12.75 -10.08 -9.27
CA GLY A 140 13.05 -11.33 -8.58
C GLY A 140 14.51 -11.79 -8.65
N ASP A 141 15.39 -11.03 -9.30
CA ASP A 141 16.81 -11.36 -9.49
C ASP A 141 17.70 -10.89 -8.32
#